data_AF-A0A6V8D5B6-F1
#
_entry.id   AF-A0A6V8D5B6-F1
#
_cell.length_a   1.000
_cell.length_b   1.000
_cell.length_c   1.000
_cell.angle_alpha   90.00
_cell.angle_beta   90.00
_cell.angle_gamma   90.00
#
_symmetry.space_group_name_H-M   'P 1'
#
loop_
_entity.id
_entity.type
_entity.pdbx_description
1 polymer ?
#
loop_
_entity_poly.entity_id
_entity_poly.type
_entity_poly.pdbx_seq_one_letter_code
_entity_poly.pdbx_strand_id
1 'polypeptide(L)'
;MPEGPEIRRAADRIGKALIGQTLQSVNLPYVTFLGREHLIEGQTVVDVTSRAKAMLIRFENGWTMYSHNQLYGRWTVNLVSTKNTMRRSLRAEFCTSKHAIRLWSATDIDLIPTAEEPLHTFLARLGP
;
A
#
# COMPACT_ATOMS: atom_id res chain seq x y z
N MET A 1 -0.04 -2.98 18.12
CA MET A 1 0.62 -2.37 16.94
C MET A 1 1.42 -3.45 16.26
N PRO A 2 1.29 -3.67 14.94
CA PRO A 2 2.05 -4.72 14.30
C PRO A 2 3.55 -4.48 14.43
N GLU A 3 4.33 -5.53 14.70
CA GLU A 3 5.79 -5.43 14.81
C GLU A 3 6.47 -5.59 13.44
N GLY A 4 7.77 -5.26 13.35
CA GLY A 4 8.54 -5.31 12.10
C GLY A 4 8.42 -6.65 11.35
N PRO A 5 8.55 -7.81 12.02
CA PRO A 5 8.35 -9.11 11.39
C PRO A 5 6.92 -9.32 10.84
N GLU A 6 5.90 -8.75 11.48
CA GLU A 6 4.52 -8.85 11.02
C GLU A 6 4.27 -8.01 9.77
N ILE A 7 4.83 -6.79 9.72
CA ILE A 7 4.75 -5.93 8.54
C ILE A 7 5.51 -6.58 7.37
N ARG A 8 6.67 -7.18 7.62
CA ARG A 8 7.41 -7.90 6.57
C ARG A 8 6.59 -9.05 5.99
N ARG A 9 5.97 -9.88 6.83
CA ARG A 9 5.07 -10.96 6.37
C ARG A 9 3.86 -10.42 5.60
N ALA A 10 3.32 -9.28 6.02
CA ALA A 10 2.25 -8.62 5.27
C ALA A 10 2.74 -8.14 3.90
N ALA A 11 3.94 -7.55 3.83
CA ALA A 11 4.56 -7.10 2.59
C ALA A 11 4.79 -8.29 1.64
N ASP A 12 5.34 -9.40 2.12
CA ASP A 12 5.54 -10.61 1.30
C ASP A 12 4.20 -11.16 0.77
N ARG A 13 3.14 -11.14 1.58
CA ARG A 13 1.80 -11.61 1.16
C ARG A 13 1.18 -10.70 0.11
N ILE A 14 1.30 -9.38 0.29
CA ILE A 14 0.80 -8.39 -0.67
C ILE A 14 1.63 -8.46 -1.95
N GLY A 15 2.96 -8.56 -1.84
CA GLY A 15 3.88 -8.64 -2.95
C GLY A 15 3.59 -9.82 -3.87
N LYS A 16 3.27 -11.00 -3.32
CA LYS A 16 2.82 -12.16 -4.11
C LYS A 16 1.57 -11.89 -4.95
N ALA A 17 0.72 -10.95 -4.54
CA ALA A 17 -0.52 -10.62 -5.24
C ALA A 17 -0.39 -9.41 -6.17
N LEU A 18 0.59 -8.52 -5.94
CA LEU A 18 0.73 -7.25 -6.66
C LEU A 18 1.95 -7.16 -7.57
N ILE A 19 3.12 -7.70 -7.19
CA ILE A 19 4.36 -7.48 -7.95
C ILE A 19 4.22 -8.04 -9.36
N GLY A 20 4.56 -7.23 -10.35
CA GLY A 20 4.42 -7.53 -11.78
C GLY A 20 2.98 -7.51 -12.29
N GLN A 21 2.00 -7.10 -11.47
CA GLN A 21 0.61 -6.93 -11.89
C GLN A 21 0.31 -5.46 -12.13
N THR A 22 -0.40 -5.20 -13.23
CA THR A 22 -1.03 -3.90 -13.50
C THR A 22 -2.32 -3.78 -12.70
N LEU A 23 -2.49 -2.65 -12.01
CA LEU A 23 -3.71 -2.35 -11.26
C LEU A 23 -4.86 -2.05 -12.21
N GLN A 24 -5.82 -2.98 -12.29
CA GLN A 24 -6.95 -2.90 -13.20
C GLN A 24 -8.02 -1.91 -12.73
N SER A 25 -8.20 -1.84 -11.41
CA SER A 25 -9.06 -0.85 -10.78
C SER A 25 -8.54 -0.54 -9.39
N VAL A 26 -8.78 0.69 -8.95
CA VAL A 26 -8.40 1.16 -7.63
C VAL A 26 -9.57 1.88 -6.99
N ASN A 27 -9.68 1.79 -5.66
CA ASN A 27 -10.61 2.61 -4.89
C ASN A 27 -9.83 3.31 -3.79
N LEU A 28 -9.66 4.62 -3.94
CA LEU A 28 -8.74 5.44 -3.16
C LEU A 28 -9.49 6.56 -2.41
N PRO A 29 -10.37 6.23 -1.45
CA PRO A 29 -11.23 7.22 -0.79
C PRO A 29 -10.47 8.10 0.22
N TYR A 30 -9.18 7.86 0.44
CA TYR A 30 -8.39 8.64 1.39
C TYR A 30 -7.91 9.95 0.77
N VAL A 31 -7.94 11.02 1.55
CA VAL A 31 -7.71 12.40 1.08
C VAL A 31 -6.38 12.59 0.36
N THR A 32 -5.32 11.86 0.76
CA THR A 32 -4.00 11.96 0.14
C THR A 32 -3.99 11.60 -1.36
N PHE A 33 -4.97 10.82 -1.82
CA PHE A 33 -5.06 10.37 -3.21
C PHE A 33 -5.88 11.29 -4.10
N LEU A 34 -6.65 12.23 -3.55
CA LEU A 34 -7.56 13.07 -4.34
C LEU A 34 -6.80 13.87 -5.40
N GLY A 35 -7.17 13.69 -6.66
CA GLY A 35 -6.53 14.32 -7.82
C GLY A 35 -5.20 13.69 -8.24
N ARG A 36 -4.78 12.61 -7.58
CA ARG A 36 -3.51 11.90 -7.77
C ARG A 36 -3.71 10.42 -8.06
N GLU A 37 -4.96 9.99 -8.31
CA GLU A 37 -5.34 8.60 -8.54
C GLU A 37 -4.64 8.02 -9.78
N HIS A 38 -4.44 8.84 -10.82
CA HIS A 38 -3.74 8.50 -12.06
C HIS A 38 -2.28 8.07 -11.85
N LEU A 39 -1.67 8.40 -10.71
CA LEU A 39 -0.32 7.96 -10.34
C LEU A 39 -0.28 6.51 -9.87
N ILE A 40 -1.45 5.90 -9.64
CA ILE A 40 -1.60 4.54 -9.11
C ILE A 40 -2.44 3.69 -10.07
N GLU A 41 -3.57 4.23 -10.53
CA GLU A 41 -4.47 3.54 -11.43
C GLU A 41 -3.79 3.20 -12.76
N GLY A 42 -3.95 1.96 -13.23
CA GLY A 42 -3.31 1.48 -14.44
C GLY A 42 -1.79 1.28 -14.34
N GLN A 43 -1.18 1.52 -13.18
CA GLN A 43 0.25 1.32 -13.00
C GLN A 43 0.59 -0.13 -12.63
N THR A 44 1.79 -0.57 -13.02
CA THR A 44 2.36 -1.84 -12.60
C THR A 44 3.08 -1.68 -11.27
N VAL A 45 2.84 -2.59 -10.33
CA VAL A 45 3.59 -2.63 -9.06
C VAL A 45 4.91 -3.35 -9.30
N VAL A 46 6.03 -2.68 -9.03
CA VAL A 46 7.38 -3.21 -9.25
C VAL A 46 8.01 -3.78 -7.99
N ASP A 47 7.63 -3.26 -6.81
CA ASP A 47 8.12 -3.78 -5.55
C ASP A 47 7.13 -3.54 -4.40
N VAL A 48 7.11 -4.46 -3.45
CA VAL A 48 6.37 -4.35 -2.20
C VAL A 48 7.30 -4.77 -1.08
N THR A 49 7.68 -3.82 -0.24
CA THR A 49 8.61 -4.06 0.86
C THR A 49 8.16 -3.37 2.13
N SER A 50 8.88 -3.65 3.21
CA SER A 50 8.69 -3.01 4.50
C SER A 50 10.00 -2.46 5.03
N ARG A 51 9.98 -1.22 5.54
CA ARG A 51 11.09 -0.66 6.33
C ARG A 51 10.59 -0.39 7.74
N ALA A 52 11.15 -1.09 8.73
CA ALA A 52 10.65 -1.12 10.10
C ALA A 52 9.15 -1.45 10.15
N LYS A 53 8.30 -0.47 10.43
CA LYS A 53 6.83 -0.61 10.54
C LYS A 53 6.06 0.02 9.37
N ALA A 54 6.78 0.59 8.40
CA ALA A 54 6.21 1.14 7.19
C ALA A 54 6.11 0.10 6.08
N MET A 55 5.03 0.17 5.31
CA MET A 55 4.81 -0.54 4.06
C MET A 55 5.12 0.41 2.90
N LEU A 56 5.88 -0.07 1.92
CA LEU A 56 6.19 0.64 0.69
C LEU A 56 5.69 -0.18 -0.50
N ILE A 57 4.84 0.42 -1.33
CA ILE A 57 4.39 -0.16 -2.60
C ILE A 57 4.87 0.75 -3.71
N ARG A 58 5.77 0.26 -4.55
CA ARG A 58 6.44 1.01 -5.60
C ARG A 58 5.80 0.72 -6.94
N PHE A 59 5.51 1.77 -7.69
CA PHE A 59 4.90 1.71 -9.01
C PHE A 59 5.95 2.00 -10.09
N GLU A 60 5.73 1.48 -11.28
CA GLU A 60 6.67 1.58 -12.41
C GLU A 60 6.93 3.02 -12.86
N ASN A 61 5.97 3.94 -12.65
CA ASN A 61 6.09 5.37 -12.95
C ASN A 61 6.95 6.17 -11.95
N GLY A 62 7.68 5.51 -11.05
CA GLY A 62 8.57 6.16 -10.09
C GLY A 62 7.86 6.81 -8.90
N TRP A 63 6.65 6.35 -8.58
CA TRP A 63 5.92 6.73 -7.37
C TRP A 63 5.88 5.58 -6.37
N THR A 64 5.86 5.94 -5.09
CA THR A 64 5.73 5.00 -3.97
C THR A 64 4.57 5.40 -3.10
N MET A 65 3.64 4.47 -2.86
CA MET A 65 2.70 4.61 -1.77
C MET A 65 3.35 4.12 -0.47
N TYR A 66 3.55 5.06 0.44
CA TYR A 66 3.92 4.83 1.82
C TYR A 66 2.66 4.62 2.66
N SER A 67 2.69 3.67 3.58
CA SER A 67 1.69 3.59 4.65
C SER A 67 2.28 3.07 5.95
N HIS A 68 1.79 3.59 7.07
CA HIS A 68 2.11 3.08 8.39
C HIS A 68 0.83 2.66 9.11
N ASN A 69 0.80 1.42 9.59
CA ASN A 69 -0.41 0.85 10.17
C ASN A 69 -0.77 1.48 11.53
N GLN A 70 0.18 2.09 12.23
CA GLN A 70 -0.03 2.65 13.58
C GLN A 70 -0.77 1.61 14.47
N LEU A 71 -1.82 2.01 15.19
CA LEU A 71 -2.60 1.10 16.05
C LEU A 71 -3.67 0.30 15.30
N TYR A 72 -4.30 0.88 14.27
CA TYR A 72 -5.54 0.35 13.69
C TYR A 72 -5.44 -0.07 12.23
N GLY A 73 -4.39 0.36 11.55
CA GLY A 73 -4.12 0.07 10.15
C GLY A 73 -3.98 -1.42 9.91
N ARG A 74 -4.62 -1.90 8.85
CA ARG A 74 -4.58 -3.32 8.49
C ARG A 74 -4.63 -3.50 6.99
N TRP A 75 -3.72 -4.33 6.48
CA TRP A 75 -3.77 -4.86 5.13
C TRP A 75 -4.53 -6.19 5.08
N THR A 76 -5.33 -6.37 4.04
CA THR A 76 -5.98 -7.64 3.71
C THR A 76 -5.76 -7.97 2.24
N VAL A 77 -5.57 -9.25 1.94
CA VAL A 77 -5.51 -9.78 0.58
C VAL A 77 -6.64 -10.78 0.44
N ASN A 78 -7.53 -10.55 -0.51
CA ASN A 78 -8.68 -11.39 -0.81
C ASN A 78 -8.78 -11.64 -2.32
N LEU A 79 -9.61 -12.60 -2.73
CA LEU A 79 -9.99 -12.69 -4.15
C LEU A 79 -10.95 -11.54 -4.49
N VAL A 80 -10.92 -11.06 -5.73
CA VAL A 80 -11.86 -10.03 -6.21
C VAL A 80 -13.31 -10.47 -6.04
N SER A 81 -13.59 -11.77 -6.20
CA SER A 81 -14.91 -12.37 -5.99
C SER A 81 -15.37 -12.46 -4.52
N THR A 82 -14.46 -12.23 -3.56
CA THR A 82 -14.80 -12.34 -2.13
C THR A 82 -15.66 -11.16 -1.71
N LYS A 83 -16.86 -11.45 -1.19
CA LYS A 83 -17.74 -10.41 -0.62
C LYS A 83 -17.03 -9.67 0.52
N ASN A 84 -16.94 -8.36 0.40
CA ASN A 84 -16.36 -7.53 1.43
C ASN A 84 -17.33 -7.37 2.61
N THR A 85 -16.95 -7.89 3.79
CA THR A 85 -17.73 -7.82 5.04
C THR A 85 -17.09 -6.90 6.09
N MET A 86 -15.97 -6.25 5.75
CA MET A 86 -15.23 -5.42 6.69
C MET A 86 -15.99 -4.14 7.02
N ARG A 87 -16.17 -3.86 8.32
CA ARG A 87 -16.79 -2.62 8.83
C ARG A 87 -15.78 -1.48 9.08
N ARG A 88 -14.51 -1.72 8.74
CA ARG A 88 -13.44 -0.72 8.92
C ARG A 88 -13.48 0.29 7.77
N SER A 89 -12.99 1.50 8.01
CA SER A 89 -12.88 2.52 6.97
C SER A 89 -11.84 2.10 5.92
N LEU A 90 -12.26 1.96 4.66
CA LEU A 90 -11.36 1.72 3.54
C LEU A 90 -10.47 2.95 3.32
N ARG A 91 -9.19 2.74 3.03
CA ARG A 91 -8.23 3.81 2.73
C ARG A 91 -7.66 3.69 1.32
N ALA A 92 -7.34 2.47 0.91
CA ALA A 92 -6.92 2.16 -0.44
C ALA A 92 -7.35 0.72 -0.79
N GLU A 93 -7.75 0.50 -2.02
CA GLU A 93 -7.99 -0.82 -2.62
C GLU A 93 -7.26 -0.88 -3.96
N PHE A 94 -6.54 -1.98 -4.15
CA PHE A 94 -5.87 -2.32 -5.39
C PHE A 94 -6.44 -3.64 -5.91
N CYS A 95 -7.01 -3.60 -7.10
CA CYS A 95 -7.54 -4.78 -7.76
C CYS A 95 -6.64 -5.19 -8.92
N THR A 96 -6.25 -6.45 -8.88
CA THR A 96 -5.63 -7.17 -10.00
C THR A 96 -6.69 -8.07 -10.64
N SER A 97 -6.30 -8.87 -11.64
CA SER A 97 -7.20 -9.84 -12.27
C SER A 97 -7.79 -10.87 -11.29
N LYS A 98 -7.10 -11.17 -10.18
CA LYS A 98 -7.51 -12.22 -9.22
C LYS A 98 -7.70 -11.71 -7.80
N HIS A 99 -6.91 -10.74 -7.37
CA HIS A 99 -6.85 -10.31 -5.97
C HIS A 99 -7.31 -8.87 -5.78
N ALA A 100 -8.02 -8.64 -4.68
CA ALA A 100 -8.30 -7.33 -4.12
C ALA A 100 -7.48 -7.16 -2.83
N ILE A 101 -6.55 -6.21 -2.86
CA ILE A 101 -5.66 -5.86 -1.75
C ILE A 101 -6.18 -4.56 -1.14
N ARG A 102 -6.43 -4.53 0.17
CA ARG A 102 -7.08 -3.40 0.83
C ARG A 102 -6.33 -2.94 2.06
N LEU A 103 -6.19 -1.62 2.20
CA LEU A 103 -5.73 -0.93 3.40
C LEU A 103 -6.93 -0.38 4.16
N TRP A 104 -7.02 -0.75 5.43
CA TRP A 104 -8.09 -0.36 6.34
C TRP A 104 -7.57 0.51 7.47
N SER A 105 -8.32 1.54 7.84
CA SER A 105 -8.17 2.34 9.07
C SER A 105 -6.82 3.04 9.30
N ALA A 106 -5.82 2.85 8.47
CA ALA A 106 -4.55 3.58 8.56
C ALA A 106 -4.80 5.10 8.39
N THR A 107 -3.98 5.89 9.06
CA THR A 107 -4.08 7.36 9.11
C THR A 107 -2.81 8.06 8.67
N ASP A 108 -1.78 7.30 8.36
CA ASP A 108 -0.48 7.78 7.94
C ASP A 108 -0.19 7.09 6.60
N ILE A 109 -0.57 7.78 5.53
CA ILE A 109 -0.56 7.29 4.15
C ILE A 109 -0.15 8.45 3.27
N ASP A 110 0.93 8.24 2.53
CA ASP A 110 1.49 9.23 1.63
C ASP A 110 1.81 8.63 0.27
N LEU A 111 1.79 9.49 -0.74
CA LEU A 111 2.22 9.17 -2.09
C LEU A 111 3.40 10.09 -2.42
N ILE A 112 4.58 9.50 -2.54
CA ILE A 112 5.85 10.22 -2.68
C ILE A 112 6.62 9.71 -3.90
N PRO A 113 7.43 10.55 -4.57
CA PRO A 113 8.34 10.06 -5.59
C PRO A 113 9.29 9.02 -4.99
N THR A 114 9.53 7.92 -5.70
CA THR A 114 10.39 6.82 -5.21
C THR A 114 11.80 7.31 -4.89
N ALA A 115 12.31 8.27 -5.66
CA ALA A 115 13.61 8.90 -5.41
C ALA A 115 13.66 9.70 -4.09
N GLU A 116 12.52 10.15 -3.58
CA GLU A 116 12.40 10.95 -2.36
C GLU A 116 12.08 10.11 -1.11
N GLU A 117 11.95 8.78 -1.24
CA GLU A 117 11.77 7.89 -0.09
C GLU A 117 12.79 8.11 1.05
N PRO A 118 14.10 8.33 0.78
CA PRO A 118 15.07 8.60 1.85
C PRO A 118 14.83 9.91 2.59
N LEU A 119 14.12 10.86 1.98
CA LEU A 119 13.80 12.18 2.56
C LEU A 119 12.52 12.17 3.39
N HIS A 120 11.68 11.13 3.23
CA HIS A 120 10.42 11.02 3.97
C HIS A 120 10.68 10.99 5.48
N THR A 121 9.98 11.86 6.23
CA THR A 121 10.23 12.15 7.66
C THR A 121 10.42 10.91 8.54
N PHE A 122 9.62 9.86 8.31
CA PHE A 122 9.75 8.60 9.05
C PHE A 122 10.92 7.74 8.56
N LEU A 123 11.12 7.63 7.25
CA LEU A 123 12.12 6.75 6.65
C LEU A 123 13.53 7.29 6.85
N ALA A 124 13.71 8.61 6.79
CA ALA A 124 14.97 9.30 7.03
C ALA A 124 15.55 9.01 8.43
N ARG A 125 14.69 8.77 9.42
CA ARG A 125 15.08 8.49 10.81
C ARG A 125 15.55 7.06 11.04
N LEU A 126 15.31 6.14 10.11
CA LEU A 126 15.65 4.72 10.27
C LEU A 126 17.14 4.42 10.02
N GLY A 127 17.91 5.41 9.58
CA GLY A 127 19.28 5.20 9.13
C GLY A 127 19.37 4.47 7.79
N PRO A 128 20.60 4.29 7.26
CA PRO A 128 20.87 3.46 6.08
C PRO A 128 20.39 2.03 6.27
#